data_AF-A0A642ULS9-F1
#
_entry.id   AF-A0A642ULS9-F1
#
_cell.length_a   1.000
_cell.length_b   1.000
_cell.length_c   1.000
_cell.angle_alpha   90.00
_cell.angle_beta   90.00
_cell.angle_gamma   90.00
#
_symmetry.space_group_name_H-M   'P 1'
#
loop_
_entity.id
_entity.type
_entity.pdbx_description
1 polymer ?
#
loop_
_entity_poly.entity_id
_entity_poly.type
_entity_poly.pdbx_seq_one_letter_code
_entity_poly.pdbx_strand_id
1 'polypeptide(L)'
;MDSQGPQAVDLPQELLSDVFSYLGIGDTCQLYLNLRVNQLLLEKRSHGDEVPTDVEHQLRSVSRLMGSIAEYLQTQRIKVSIEKVTKGDNTKISTKQYAGLPPCNIEVKTPLSELDLTKDYLQNVEYTSLALHVMHMFYDESVPTDLGGLKGNVTEMKIEGNMLIDPKDIPLTVTRLELNCSVKSPQNFDHLTNLTYVRYWPVPDQLTLPQSVTTILMPSDSESPPYDASVLTNLKRVKGGSFVNPRWSQLEIIKCPLPSDCHHLNSLKEIEIVDDYKSFKDIECPQLTKVIKSDCPTKNCNITDVFTEEQLGNLSFIKGYIVPLDSLHLLSQVTVLHTKVDVTIDELFPLPPRVVDFAVISSQSVVGIPSQLKSFKYTYSGVSEDEASADVQIVSTSVSKVDVTHVRNLIIDCPRLTDLKLLKVDSVVRLDAPNLVKLFMGLVDVPVETFPRLGYLDILGVPECEPVKDVIVGHHLKFVRVLGKTLGKVDISADCALIQSCRFSDETPRISSRILLINDILYDADGESIKIPNHMEVLMSGQWWKGNLYKDYCPDFEIDHEGENF
;
A
#
# COMPACT_ATOMS: atom_id res chain seq x y z
N MET A 1 -53.97 -4.11 31.19
CA MET A 1 -53.29 -3.28 30.19
C MET A 1 -51.87 -3.79 30.14
N ASP A 2 -51.65 -4.81 29.31
CA ASP A 2 -50.34 -5.44 29.16
C ASP A 2 -49.46 -4.52 28.32
N SER A 3 -48.53 -3.83 28.97
CA SER A 3 -47.45 -3.13 28.27
C SER A 3 -46.51 -4.18 27.69
N GLN A 4 -46.76 -4.59 26.44
CA GLN A 4 -45.74 -5.27 25.66
C GLN A 4 -44.56 -4.29 25.52
N GLY A 5 -43.52 -4.51 26.32
CA GLY A 5 -42.27 -3.78 26.19
C GLY A 5 -41.72 -3.92 24.77
N PRO A 6 -40.95 -2.93 24.28
CA PRO A 6 -40.41 -2.95 22.93
C PRO A 6 -39.61 -4.23 22.71
N GLN A 7 -40.03 -5.05 21.73
CA GLN A 7 -39.26 -6.21 21.30
C GLN A 7 -37.93 -5.72 20.74
N ALA A 8 -36.83 -6.19 21.32
CA ALA A 8 -35.49 -5.94 20.79
C ALA A 8 -35.43 -6.52 19.37
N VAL A 9 -35.20 -5.65 18.39
CA VAL A 9 -34.97 -6.06 17.00
C VAL A 9 -33.58 -6.68 16.96
N ASP A 10 -33.51 -8.02 16.88
CA ASP A 10 -32.27 -8.74 16.65
C ASP A 10 -31.77 -8.38 15.23
N LEU A 11 -30.74 -7.53 15.16
CA LEU A 11 -30.08 -7.23 13.90
C LEU A 11 -29.28 -8.47 13.44
N PRO A 12 -29.37 -8.86 12.16
CA PRO A 12 -28.52 -9.90 11.58
C PRO A 12 -27.03 -9.62 11.82
N GLN A 13 -26.25 -10.66 12.12
CA GLN A 13 -24.79 -10.54 12.34
C GLN A 13 -24.06 -9.87 11.16
N GLU A 14 -24.52 -10.11 9.93
CA GLU A 14 -23.97 -9.50 8.72
C GLU A 14 -24.08 -7.97 8.75
N LEU A 15 -25.24 -7.44 9.17
CA LEU A 15 -25.46 -5.99 9.29
C LEU A 15 -24.64 -5.35 10.41
N LEU A 16 -24.39 -6.08 11.50
CA LEU A 16 -23.52 -5.61 12.58
C LEU A 16 -22.06 -5.54 12.14
N SER A 17 -21.58 -6.53 11.41
CA SER A 17 -20.23 -6.53 10.82
C SER A 17 -20.04 -5.32 9.89
N ASP A 18 -21.02 -5.03 9.05
CA ASP A 18 -21.01 -3.85 8.18
C ASP A 18 -20.94 -2.56 9.01
N VAL A 19 -21.78 -2.42 10.03
CA VAL A 19 -21.78 -1.26 10.93
C VAL A 19 -20.42 -1.07 11.61
N PHE A 20 -19.78 -2.14 12.09
CA PHE A 20 -18.45 -2.06 12.72
C PHE A 20 -17.36 -1.68 11.73
N SER A 21 -17.44 -2.17 10.49
CA SER A 21 -16.51 -1.77 9.43
C SER A 21 -16.58 -0.27 9.13
N TYR A 22 -17.78 0.34 9.23
CA TYR A 22 -17.98 1.78 9.05
C TYR A 22 -17.48 2.63 10.22
N LEU A 23 -17.52 2.11 11.45
CA LEU A 23 -17.02 2.83 12.63
C LEU A 23 -15.49 2.93 12.64
N GLY A 24 -14.79 1.99 12.01
CA GLY A 24 -13.34 1.87 12.13
C GLY A 24 -12.92 1.12 13.39
N ILE A 25 -11.68 0.59 13.37
CA ILE A 25 -11.20 -0.34 14.40
C ILE A 25 -11.10 0.32 15.77
N GLY A 26 -10.54 1.53 15.87
CA GLY A 26 -10.41 2.26 17.14
C GLY A 26 -11.76 2.53 17.82
N ASP A 27 -12.74 3.02 17.06
CA ASP A 27 -14.08 3.32 17.58
C ASP A 27 -14.83 2.03 17.95
N THR A 28 -14.65 0.95 17.18
CA THR A 28 -15.20 -0.37 17.50
C THR A 28 -14.62 -0.92 18.81
N CYS A 29 -13.31 -0.78 19.02
CA CYS A 29 -12.66 -1.14 20.29
C CYS A 29 -13.21 -0.29 21.44
N GLN A 30 -13.35 1.02 21.24
CA GLN A 30 -13.88 1.91 22.26
C GLN A 30 -15.35 1.59 22.61
N LEU A 31 -16.17 1.24 21.62
CA LEU A 31 -17.54 0.77 21.82
C LEU A 31 -17.56 -0.50 22.69
N TYR A 32 -16.70 -1.48 22.39
CA TYR A 32 -16.57 -2.69 23.21
C TYR A 32 -16.23 -2.36 24.67
N LEU A 33 -15.25 -1.49 24.89
CA LEU A 33 -14.82 -1.09 26.23
C LEU A 33 -15.96 -0.38 26.99
N ASN A 34 -16.69 0.51 26.32
CA ASN A 34 -17.85 1.19 26.92
C ASN A 34 -18.95 0.20 27.30
N LEU A 35 -19.23 -0.80 26.45
CA LEU A 35 -20.18 -1.87 26.74
C LEU A 35 -19.72 -2.73 27.92
N ARG A 36 -18.42 -3.05 28.01
CA ARG A 36 -17.85 -3.80 29.14
C ARG A 36 -18.03 -3.04 30.46
N VAL A 37 -17.78 -1.73 30.47
CA VAL A 37 -18.00 -0.90 31.65
C VAL A 37 -19.47 -0.89 32.04
N ASN A 38 -20.39 -0.74 31.08
CA ASN A 38 -21.83 -0.81 31.33
C ASN A 38 -22.25 -2.16 31.91
N GLN A 39 -21.73 -3.26 31.38
CA GLN A 39 -21.98 -4.61 31.89
C GLN A 39 -21.54 -4.73 33.36
N LEU A 40 -20.32 -4.31 33.70
CA LEU A 40 -19.81 -4.35 35.08
C LEU A 40 -20.65 -3.49 36.04
N LEU A 41 -21.15 -2.34 35.58
CA LEU A 41 -22.03 -1.49 36.38
C LEU A 41 -23.39 -2.15 36.63
N LEU A 42 -23.95 -2.85 35.63
CA LEU A 42 -25.19 -3.61 35.76
C LEU A 42 -25.01 -4.83 36.68
N GLU A 43 -23.92 -5.58 36.54
CA GLU A 43 -23.55 -6.70 37.42
C GLU A 43 -23.41 -6.24 38.88
N LYS A 44 -22.80 -5.08 39.12
CA LYS A 44 -22.70 -4.52 40.47
C LYS A 44 -24.08 -4.17 41.05
N ARG A 45 -25.02 -3.71 40.23
CA ARG A 45 -26.40 -3.39 40.66
C ARG A 45 -27.23 -4.64 40.93
N SER A 46 -26.91 -5.77 40.30
CA SER A 46 -27.62 -7.04 40.49
C SER A 46 -27.22 -7.80 41.75
N HIS A 47 -26.27 -7.31 42.56
CA HIS A 47 -25.87 -7.94 43.82
C HIS A 47 -26.79 -7.61 45.02
N GLY A 48 -28.00 -7.09 44.79
CA GLY A 48 -29.06 -6.93 45.80
C GLY A 48 -30.07 -8.08 45.77
N ASP A 49 -30.82 -8.29 46.87
CA ASP A 49 -31.71 -9.45 47.08
C ASP A 49 -32.83 -9.65 46.02
N GLU A 50 -33.12 -8.64 45.19
CA GLU A 50 -33.99 -8.77 44.02
C GLU A 50 -33.39 -8.03 42.82
N VAL A 51 -33.02 -8.76 41.75
CA VAL A 51 -32.57 -8.18 40.49
C VAL A 51 -33.81 -7.82 39.66
N PRO A 52 -34.03 -6.53 39.31
CA PRO A 52 -35.15 -6.17 38.45
C PRO A 52 -35.03 -6.85 37.07
N THR A 53 -36.13 -7.39 36.54
CA THR A 53 -36.16 -8.09 35.24
C THR A 53 -35.62 -7.24 34.08
N ASP A 54 -35.75 -5.91 34.15
CA ASP A 54 -35.18 -4.97 33.17
C ASP A 54 -33.63 -5.00 33.17
N VAL A 55 -33.00 -5.11 34.36
CA VAL A 55 -31.53 -5.22 34.48
C VAL A 55 -31.02 -6.51 33.86
N GLU A 56 -31.75 -7.63 34.02
CA GLU A 56 -31.39 -8.89 33.37
C GLU A 56 -31.50 -8.82 31.84
N HIS A 57 -32.55 -8.17 31.32
CA HIS A 57 -32.71 -8.00 29.88
C HIS A 57 -31.58 -7.14 29.29
N GLN A 58 -31.25 -6.01 29.94
CA GLN A 58 -30.15 -5.15 29.53
C GLN A 58 -28.80 -5.89 29.56
N LEU A 59 -28.53 -6.67 30.61
CA LEU A 59 -27.33 -7.51 30.70
C LEU A 59 -27.23 -8.47 29.51
N ARG A 60 -28.31 -9.18 29.16
CA ARG A 60 -28.33 -10.10 28.02
C ARG A 60 -28.06 -9.39 26.70
N SER A 61 -28.69 -8.24 26.46
CA SER A 61 -28.48 -7.46 25.24
C SER A 61 -27.04 -6.95 25.12
N VAL A 62 -26.47 -6.41 26.20
CA VAL A 62 -25.08 -5.95 26.24
C VAL A 62 -24.11 -7.11 26.01
N SER A 63 -24.31 -8.25 26.67
CA SER A 63 -23.46 -9.43 26.48
C SER A 63 -23.50 -9.98 25.05
N ARG A 64 -24.68 -10.00 24.40
CA ARG A 64 -24.80 -10.41 23.00
C ARG A 64 -24.00 -9.50 22.07
N LEU A 65 -24.19 -8.18 22.21
CA LEU A 65 -23.48 -7.20 21.37
C LEU A 65 -21.97 -7.26 21.57
N MET A 66 -21.51 -7.41 22.82
CA MET A 66 -20.09 -7.62 23.12
C MET A 66 -19.56 -8.90 22.47
N GLY A 67 -20.32 -10.00 22.48
CA GLY A 67 -19.96 -11.24 21.80
C GLY A 67 -19.77 -11.02 20.30
N SER A 68 -20.70 -10.33 19.64
CA SER A 68 -20.58 -10.02 18.20
C SER A 68 -19.39 -9.12 17.87
N ILE A 69 -19.10 -8.12 18.71
CA ILE A 69 -17.91 -7.28 18.53
C ILE A 69 -16.63 -8.10 18.76
N ALA A 70 -16.61 -8.99 19.76
CA ALA A 70 -15.46 -9.86 20.01
C ALA A 70 -15.15 -10.78 18.83
N GLU A 71 -16.18 -11.44 18.27
CA GLU A 71 -16.04 -12.27 17.06
C GLU A 71 -15.51 -11.44 15.88
N TYR A 72 -16.04 -10.23 15.67
CA TYR A 72 -15.54 -9.33 14.64
C TYR A 72 -14.07 -8.98 14.86
N LEU A 73 -13.67 -8.56 16.06
CA LEU A 73 -12.28 -8.19 16.38
C LEU A 73 -11.29 -9.36 16.18
N GLN A 74 -11.72 -10.61 16.39
CA GLN A 74 -10.89 -11.78 16.13
C GLN A 74 -10.56 -11.99 14.65
N THR A 75 -11.40 -11.48 13.74
CA THR A 75 -11.12 -11.52 12.29
C THR A 75 -10.18 -10.39 11.85
N GLN A 76 -9.99 -9.38 12.68
CA GLN A 76 -9.20 -8.20 12.37
C GLN A 76 -7.77 -8.31 12.94
N ARG A 77 -6.86 -7.54 12.37
CA ARG A 77 -5.52 -7.30 12.92
C ARG A 77 -5.51 -5.90 13.53
N ILE A 78 -5.51 -5.83 14.86
CA ILE A 78 -5.58 -4.56 15.59
C ILE A 78 -4.18 -4.01 15.77
N LYS A 79 -3.94 -2.76 15.33
CA LYS A 79 -2.67 -2.08 15.57
C LYS A 79 -2.63 -1.55 17.01
N VAL A 80 -1.64 -1.98 17.78
CA VAL A 80 -1.46 -1.59 19.18
C VAL A 80 -0.18 -0.76 19.31
N SER A 81 -0.31 0.43 19.90
CA SER A 81 0.82 1.32 20.19
C SER A 81 1.17 1.27 21.67
N ILE A 82 2.48 1.23 21.95
CA ILE A 82 3.04 1.28 23.31
C ILE A 82 3.16 2.72 23.78
N GLU A 83 3.36 3.64 22.84
CA GLU A 83 3.31 5.06 23.08
C GLU A 83 1.88 5.49 23.45
N LYS A 84 1.79 6.65 24.12
CA LYS A 84 0.50 7.28 24.37
C LYS A 84 -0.13 7.64 23.03
N VAL A 85 -1.20 6.93 22.65
CA VAL A 85 -1.95 7.23 21.43
C VAL A 85 -2.40 8.69 21.44
N THR A 86 -2.00 9.41 20.40
CA THR A 86 -2.38 10.80 20.18
C THR A 86 -3.88 10.89 19.96
N LYS A 87 -4.53 11.95 20.46
CA LYS A 87 -5.97 12.13 20.24
C LYS A 87 -6.23 12.23 18.74
N GLY A 88 -7.07 11.34 18.22
CA GLY A 88 -7.52 11.37 16.82
C GLY A 88 -6.95 10.28 15.91
N ASP A 89 -5.93 9.51 16.32
CA ASP A 89 -5.51 8.32 15.58
C ASP A 89 -6.43 7.13 15.93
N ASN A 90 -7.48 6.94 15.12
CA ASN A 90 -8.43 5.84 15.29
C ASN A 90 -7.95 4.52 14.65
N THR A 91 -6.74 4.50 14.07
CA THR A 91 -6.17 3.31 13.43
C THR A 91 -5.40 2.44 14.41
N LYS A 92 -5.01 3.02 15.55
CA LYS A 92 -4.24 2.38 16.62
C LYS A 92 -4.97 2.50 17.94
N ILE A 93 -4.76 1.53 18.82
CA ILE A 93 -5.21 1.62 20.21
C ILE A 93 -4.03 1.52 21.15
N SER A 94 -4.16 2.09 22.34
CA SER A 94 -3.14 1.98 23.37
C SER A 94 -3.11 0.56 23.96
N THR A 95 -1.95 0.16 24.46
CA THR A 95 -1.77 -1.03 25.29
C THR A 95 -2.82 -1.15 26.40
N LYS A 96 -3.14 -0.04 27.08
CA LYS A 96 -4.19 -0.02 28.12
C LYS A 96 -5.58 -0.32 27.58
N GLN A 97 -5.92 0.16 26.39
CA GLN A 97 -7.20 -0.15 25.75
C GLN A 97 -7.25 -1.62 25.34
N TYR A 98 -6.16 -2.14 24.74
CA TYR A 98 -6.07 -3.53 24.33
C TYR A 98 -6.22 -4.52 25.49
N ALA A 99 -5.64 -4.22 26.66
CA ALA A 99 -5.78 -5.07 27.85
C ALA A 99 -7.24 -5.29 28.31
N GLY A 100 -8.18 -4.45 27.85
CA GLY A 100 -9.62 -4.62 28.09
C GLY A 100 -10.38 -5.36 26.98
N LEU A 101 -9.71 -5.73 25.88
CA LEU A 101 -10.29 -6.43 24.73
C LEU A 101 -10.15 -7.95 24.89
N PRO A 102 -10.98 -8.75 24.19
CA PRO A 102 -10.76 -10.19 24.08
C PRO A 102 -9.48 -10.48 23.28
N PRO A 103 -8.84 -11.65 23.47
CA PRO A 103 -7.69 -12.06 22.65
C PRO A 103 -8.04 -12.05 21.17
N CYS A 104 -7.23 -11.38 20.37
CA CYS A 104 -7.37 -11.26 18.92
C CYS A 104 -5.99 -11.14 18.25
N ASN A 105 -5.95 -10.97 16.93
CA ASN A 105 -4.69 -10.74 16.22
C ASN A 105 -4.25 -9.29 16.40
N ILE A 106 -2.98 -9.08 16.74
CA ILE A 106 -2.42 -7.75 16.94
C ILE A 106 -1.19 -7.50 16.07
N GLU A 107 -0.99 -6.23 15.75
CA GLU A 107 0.22 -5.71 15.15
C GLU A 107 0.84 -4.69 16.10
N VAL A 108 2.10 -4.92 16.47
CA VAL A 108 2.86 -4.00 17.32
C VAL A 108 4.07 -3.54 16.54
N LYS A 109 4.21 -2.22 16.43
CA LYS A 109 5.37 -1.57 15.86
C LYS A 109 6.11 -0.85 16.98
N THR A 110 7.37 -1.20 17.18
CA THR A 110 8.19 -0.65 18.27
C THR A 110 9.54 -0.17 17.76
N PRO A 111 10.02 1.00 18.19
CA PRO A 111 11.43 1.32 18.06
C PRO A 111 12.27 0.37 18.93
N LEU A 112 13.53 0.14 18.55
CA LEU A 112 14.47 -0.69 19.31
C LEU A 112 14.61 -0.22 20.77
N SER A 113 14.60 1.09 21.01
CA SER A 113 14.70 1.70 22.34
C SER A 113 13.55 1.35 23.29
N GLU A 114 12.41 0.88 22.77
CA GLU A 114 11.23 0.50 23.55
C GLU A 114 10.95 -1.01 23.49
N LEU A 115 11.85 -1.80 22.89
CA LEU A 115 11.63 -3.23 22.69
C LEU A 115 11.46 -3.98 24.02
N ASP A 116 12.22 -3.66 25.06
CA ASP A 116 12.07 -4.33 26.36
C ASP A 116 10.74 -4.00 27.02
N LEU A 117 10.31 -2.73 26.96
CA LEU A 117 8.98 -2.32 27.43
C LEU A 117 7.86 -3.03 26.65
N THR A 118 8.06 -3.20 25.33
CA THR A 118 7.16 -3.97 24.46
C THR A 118 7.03 -5.41 24.93
N LYS A 119 8.16 -6.08 25.17
CA LYS A 119 8.19 -7.46 25.64
C LYS A 119 7.47 -7.60 26.97
N ASP A 120 7.78 -6.73 27.93
CA ASP A 120 7.15 -6.73 29.25
C ASP A 120 5.63 -6.58 29.13
N TYR A 121 5.15 -5.69 28.26
CA TYR A 121 3.73 -5.54 28.01
C TYR A 121 3.11 -6.81 27.39
N LEU A 122 3.72 -7.33 26.32
CA LEU A 122 3.22 -8.51 25.61
C LEU A 122 3.19 -9.77 26.49
N GLN A 123 4.05 -9.86 27.49
CA GLN A 123 4.01 -10.94 28.47
C GLN A 123 2.80 -10.88 29.42
N ASN A 124 2.18 -9.71 29.54
CA ASN A 124 1.06 -9.46 30.46
C ASN A 124 -0.30 -9.36 29.76
N VAL A 125 -0.36 -9.56 28.44
CA VAL A 125 -1.61 -9.56 27.67
C VAL A 125 -1.77 -10.82 26.84
N GLU A 126 -3.02 -11.25 26.67
CA GLU A 126 -3.36 -12.39 25.83
C GLU A 126 -3.70 -11.93 24.42
N TYR A 127 -3.16 -12.61 23.41
CA TYR A 127 -3.44 -12.38 21.99
C TYR A 127 -3.51 -13.71 21.24
N THR A 128 -4.26 -13.73 20.13
CA THR A 128 -4.38 -14.91 19.26
C THR A 128 -3.15 -15.07 18.36
N SER A 129 -2.67 -13.98 17.79
CA SER A 129 -1.42 -13.92 17.02
C SER A 129 -0.80 -12.53 17.09
N LEU A 130 0.52 -12.46 16.98
CA LEU A 130 1.28 -11.22 16.98
C LEU A 130 2.08 -11.07 15.68
N ALA A 131 1.89 -9.92 15.02
CA ALA A 131 2.81 -9.38 14.03
C ALA A 131 3.67 -8.29 14.71
N LEU A 132 4.97 -8.55 14.85
CA LEU A 132 5.91 -7.62 15.50
C LEU A 132 6.81 -6.94 14.47
N HIS A 133 6.83 -5.61 14.46
CA HIS A 133 7.75 -4.81 13.65
C HIS A 133 8.71 -4.04 14.56
N VAL A 134 9.98 -4.42 14.57
CA VAL A 134 11.05 -3.74 15.30
C VAL A 134 11.83 -2.84 14.34
N MET A 135 11.99 -1.57 14.70
CA MET A 135 12.69 -0.59 13.89
C MET A 135 13.86 0.05 14.64
N HIS A 136 15.02 0.17 13.99
CA HIS A 136 16.15 0.95 14.46
C HIS A 136 16.48 2.04 13.44
N MET A 137 16.25 3.30 13.83
CA MET A 137 16.30 4.45 12.91
C MET A 137 17.69 5.08 12.81
N PHE A 138 18.67 4.63 13.59
CA PHE A 138 20.02 5.21 13.63
C PHE A 138 20.95 4.47 12.66
N TYR A 139 21.72 5.25 11.90
CA TYR A 139 22.65 4.77 10.86
C TYR A 139 24.03 4.34 11.40
N ASP A 140 24.18 4.26 12.73
CA ASP A 140 25.43 3.90 13.40
C ASP A 140 25.72 2.38 13.35
N GLU A 141 26.71 1.92 14.11
CA GLU A 141 27.08 0.51 14.26
C GLU A 141 25.89 -0.40 14.61
N SER A 142 25.91 -1.65 14.14
CA SER A 142 24.85 -2.62 14.41
C SER A 142 24.72 -2.90 15.92
N VAL A 143 23.54 -2.63 16.48
CA VAL A 143 23.28 -2.81 17.91
C VAL A 143 22.87 -4.26 18.20
N PRO A 144 23.58 -5.01 19.06
CA PRO A 144 23.15 -6.33 19.50
C PRO A 144 21.74 -6.26 20.08
N THR A 145 20.83 -7.02 19.49
CA THR A 145 19.41 -6.98 19.84
C THR A 145 18.97 -8.37 20.26
N ASP A 146 18.57 -8.50 21.52
CA ASP A 146 17.97 -9.71 22.07
C ASP A 146 16.48 -9.75 21.68
N LEU A 147 16.04 -10.80 21.01
CA LEU A 147 14.60 -11.02 20.71
C LEU A 147 13.98 -12.07 21.64
N GLY A 148 14.78 -12.68 22.51
CA GLY A 148 14.36 -13.62 23.52
C GLY A 148 13.33 -13.00 24.47
N GLY A 149 12.54 -13.89 25.08
CA GLY A 149 11.47 -13.51 26.03
C GLY A 149 10.14 -13.11 25.38
N LEU A 150 10.05 -13.08 24.05
CA LEU A 150 8.77 -13.01 23.34
C LEU A 150 8.02 -14.34 23.52
N LYS A 151 6.98 -14.32 24.36
CA LYS A 151 6.09 -15.48 24.59
C LYS A 151 4.92 -15.47 23.60
N GLY A 152 4.11 -16.52 23.59
CA GLY A 152 2.88 -16.57 22.79
C GLY A 152 3.09 -16.89 21.31
N ASN A 153 2.06 -16.62 20.51
CA ASN A 153 2.00 -16.99 19.10
C ASN A 153 2.47 -15.82 18.20
N VAL A 154 3.78 -15.64 18.07
CA VAL A 154 4.36 -14.64 17.15
C VAL A 154 4.41 -15.22 15.76
N THR A 155 3.53 -14.77 14.86
CA THR A 155 3.37 -15.34 13.51
C THR A 155 4.14 -14.55 12.45
N GLU A 156 4.31 -13.24 12.66
CA GLU A 156 5.05 -12.38 11.73
C GLU A 156 6.08 -11.55 12.49
N MET A 157 7.29 -11.48 11.92
CA MET A 157 8.37 -10.67 12.47
C MET A 157 9.03 -9.87 11.36
N LYS A 158 9.08 -8.55 11.54
CA LYS A 158 9.74 -7.61 10.64
C LYS A 158 10.78 -6.82 11.42
N ILE A 159 12.01 -6.83 10.95
CA ILE A 159 13.14 -6.17 11.63
C ILE A 159 13.84 -5.29 10.61
N GLU A 160 13.88 -3.98 10.88
CA GLU A 160 14.45 -2.99 9.96
C GLU A 160 15.44 -2.07 10.67
N GLY A 161 16.65 -1.95 10.13
CA GLY A 161 17.69 -1.03 10.60
C GLY A 161 18.98 -1.71 11.06
N ASN A 162 19.87 -0.93 11.66
CA ASN A 162 21.20 -1.39 12.09
C ASN A 162 21.14 -2.18 13.41
N MET A 163 20.54 -3.36 13.36
CA MET A 163 20.46 -4.31 14.48
C MET A 163 21.28 -5.55 14.16
N LEU A 164 21.85 -6.19 15.20
CA LEU A 164 22.51 -7.49 15.13
C LEU A 164 21.73 -8.51 15.95
N ILE A 165 20.98 -9.39 15.29
CA ILE A 165 20.13 -10.40 15.95
C ILE A 165 20.78 -11.80 15.92
N ASP A 166 20.48 -12.63 16.92
CA ASP A 166 20.77 -14.06 16.87
C ASP A 166 19.59 -14.81 16.21
N PRO A 167 19.81 -15.64 15.18
CA PRO A 167 18.75 -16.46 14.59
C PRO A 167 17.95 -17.26 15.63
N LYS A 168 18.60 -17.72 16.72
CA LYS A 168 17.98 -18.56 17.76
C LYS A 168 17.00 -17.81 18.64
N ASP A 169 17.06 -16.49 18.66
CA ASP A 169 16.16 -15.66 19.47
C ASP A 169 14.79 -15.48 18.77
N ILE A 170 14.66 -15.90 17.51
CA ILE A 170 13.40 -15.81 16.75
C ILE A 170 12.42 -16.90 17.22
N PRO A 171 11.17 -16.54 17.59
CA PRO A 171 10.18 -17.52 18.04
C PRO A 171 9.85 -18.59 17.00
N LEU A 172 9.73 -19.85 17.45
CA LEU A 172 9.40 -21.02 16.60
C LEU A 172 8.03 -20.94 15.89
N THR A 173 7.15 -20.06 16.36
CA THR A 173 5.81 -19.83 15.78
C THR A 173 5.84 -18.94 14.54
N VAL A 174 6.98 -18.32 14.22
CA VAL A 174 7.08 -17.37 13.10
C VAL A 174 6.84 -18.10 11.78
N THR A 175 5.84 -17.63 11.04
CA THR A 175 5.48 -18.11 9.70
C THR A 175 5.93 -17.15 8.60
N ARG A 176 6.11 -15.86 8.92
CA ARG A 176 6.56 -14.80 8.01
C ARG A 176 7.71 -14.02 8.65
N LEU A 177 8.87 -14.01 8.00
CA LEU A 177 10.06 -13.31 8.48
C LEU A 177 10.53 -12.28 7.44
N GLU A 178 10.70 -11.03 7.86
CA GLU A 178 11.27 -9.95 7.05
C GLU A 178 12.47 -9.34 7.79
N LEU A 179 13.66 -9.50 7.24
CA LEU A 179 14.91 -9.03 7.83
C LEU A 179 15.56 -8.01 6.90
N ASN A 180 15.72 -6.79 7.40
CA ASN A 180 16.56 -5.75 6.83
C ASN A 180 17.50 -5.27 7.94
N CYS A 181 18.37 -6.18 8.40
CA CYS A 181 19.27 -6.01 9.54
C CYS A 181 20.48 -6.97 9.43
N SER A 182 21.44 -6.85 10.34
CA SER A 182 22.53 -7.82 10.47
C SER A 182 22.09 -9.04 11.30
N VAL A 183 22.60 -10.22 10.95
CA VAL A 183 22.33 -11.47 11.68
C VAL A 183 23.65 -12.15 12.03
N LYS A 184 23.76 -12.66 13.26
CA LYS A 184 24.95 -13.37 13.73
C LYS A 184 25.18 -14.64 12.92
N SER A 185 26.45 -14.92 12.62
CA SER A 185 26.86 -16.18 11.98
C SER A 185 26.91 -17.34 12.99
N PRO A 186 26.53 -18.57 12.60
CA PRO A 186 25.97 -18.95 11.31
C PRO A 186 24.50 -18.53 11.18
N GLN A 187 24.08 -18.11 9.99
CA GLN A 187 22.73 -17.61 9.72
C GLN A 187 21.79 -18.79 9.39
N ASN A 188 21.53 -19.61 10.40
CA ASN A 188 20.75 -20.84 10.29
C ASN A 188 19.35 -20.66 10.92
N PHE A 189 18.33 -20.82 10.08
CA PHE A 189 16.91 -20.74 10.47
C PHE A 189 16.18 -22.10 10.39
N ASP A 190 16.90 -23.23 10.32
CA ASP A 190 16.31 -24.58 10.19
C ASP A 190 15.33 -24.94 11.32
N HIS A 191 15.54 -24.33 12.49
CA HIS A 191 14.68 -24.51 13.66
C HIS A 191 13.27 -23.89 13.48
N LEU A 192 13.09 -22.94 12.55
CA LEU A 192 11.82 -22.26 12.28
C LEU A 192 10.93 -23.11 11.35
N THR A 193 10.54 -24.31 11.77
CA THR A 193 9.82 -25.29 10.94
C THR A 193 8.44 -24.85 10.43
N ASN A 194 7.88 -23.77 10.98
CA ASN A 194 6.63 -23.16 10.52
C ASN A 194 6.83 -22.03 9.50
N LEU A 195 8.08 -21.65 9.21
CA LEU A 195 8.43 -20.52 8.35
C LEU A 195 8.05 -20.81 6.90
N THR A 196 7.14 -20.02 6.33
CA THR A 196 6.64 -20.19 4.96
C THR A 196 7.06 -19.06 4.03
N TYR A 197 7.38 -17.88 4.58
CA TYR A 197 7.76 -16.69 3.85
C TYR A 197 9.01 -16.06 4.46
N VAL A 198 9.99 -15.74 3.62
CA VAL A 198 11.21 -15.04 4.01
C VAL A 198 11.48 -13.88 3.06
N ARG A 199 11.72 -12.70 3.63
CA ARG A 199 12.39 -11.58 2.95
C ARG A 199 13.67 -11.28 3.71
N TYR A 200 14.79 -11.19 3.00
CA TYR A 200 16.10 -11.02 3.64
C TYR A 200 16.95 -10.01 2.88
N TRP A 201 17.50 -9.02 3.57
CA TRP A 201 18.38 -7.98 3.02
C TRP A 201 19.43 -7.57 4.06
N PRO A 202 20.73 -7.51 3.72
CA PRO A 202 21.39 -8.00 2.49
C PRO A 202 21.53 -9.53 2.46
N VAL A 203 21.75 -10.18 1.31
CA VAL A 203 21.93 -11.66 1.25
C VAL A 203 23.28 -12.05 1.84
N PRO A 204 23.31 -13.03 2.76
CA PRO A 204 24.54 -13.48 3.37
C PRO A 204 25.17 -14.65 2.59
N ASP A 205 26.47 -14.87 2.81
CA ASP A 205 27.20 -15.98 2.18
C ASP A 205 26.69 -17.38 2.59
N GLN A 206 26.16 -17.52 3.81
CA GLN A 206 25.74 -18.80 4.39
C GLN A 206 24.38 -18.67 5.07
N LEU A 207 23.31 -18.71 4.28
CA LEU A 207 21.93 -18.77 4.75
C LEU A 207 21.43 -20.21 4.73
N THR A 208 20.84 -20.68 5.82
CA THR A 208 20.11 -21.97 5.84
C THR A 208 18.66 -21.73 6.23
N LEU A 209 17.74 -22.25 5.41
CA LEU A 209 16.29 -22.08 5.56
C LEU A 209 15.59 -23.45 5.64
N PRO A 210 14.49 -23.55 6.42
CA PRO A 210 13.76 -24.80 6.58
C PRO A 210 12.94 -25.15 5.35
N GLN A 211 12.68 -26.45 5.16
CA GLN A 211 11.93 -26.98 4.00
C GLN A 211 10.49 -26.45 3.89
N SER A 212 9.93 -25.91 4.98
CA SER A 212 8.59 -25.30 5.02
C SER A 212 8.49 -24.02 4.19
N VAL A 213 9.62 -23.39 3.82
CA VAL A 213 9.63 -22.14 3.07
C VAL A 213 9.04 -22.34 1.67
N THR A 214 8.03 -21.53 1.36
CA THR A 214 7.33 -21.52 0.07
C THR A 214 7.64 -20.26 -0.75
N THR A 215 8.05 -19.17 -0.08
CA THR A 215 8.32 -17.87 -0.70
C THR A 215 9.61 -17.27 -0.18
N ILE A 216 10.51 -16.88 -1.10
CA ILE A 216 11.75 -16.16 -0.80
C ILE A 216 11.81 -14.88 -1.62
N LEU A 217 12.03 -13.76 -0.94
CA LEU A 217 12.35 -12.47 -1.55
C LEU A 217 13.74 -12.01 -1.08
N MET A 218 14.66 -11.83 -2.02
CA MET A 218 16.03 -11.35 -1.79
C MET A 218 16.27 -10.05 -2.57
N PRO A 219 17.30 -9.25 -2.22
CA PRO A 219 17.86 -8.22 -3.12
C PRO A 219 18.20 -8.80 -4.49
N SER A 220 18.03 -7.99 -5.54
CA SER A 220 18.50 -8.28 -6.90
C SER A 220 19.91 -7.73 -7.15
N ASP A 221 20.75 -7.62 -6.11
CA ASP A 221 22.09 -7.08 -6.24
C ASP A 221 23.00 -8.07 -6.98
N SER A 222 23.72 -7.56 -8.00
CA SER A 222 24.62 -8.36 -8.81
C SER A 222 25.83 -8.90 -8.04
N GLU A 223 26.11 -8.35 -6.85
CA GLU A 223 27.25 -8.71 -6.02
C GLU A 223 26.96 -9.87 -5.06
N SER A 224 25.68 -10.17 -4.78
CA SER A 224 25.34 -11.24 -3.86
C SER A 224 25.60 -12.62 -4.49
N PRO A 225 26.21 -13.55 -3.75
CA PRO A 225 26.39 -14.92 -4.22
C PRO A 225 25.02 -15.58 -4.46
N PRO A 226 24.92 -16.50 -5.44
CA PRO A 226 23.66 -17.14 -5.72
C PRO A 226 23.28 -18.10 -4.57
N TYR A 227 22.01 -18.08 -4.16
CA TYR A 227 21.51 -18.89 -3.05
C TYR A 227 21.19 -20.32 -3.49
N ASP A 228 21.72 -21.34 -2.79
CA ASP A 228 21.40 -22.74 -3.04
C ASP A 228 20.04 -23.12 -2.43
N ALA A 229 19.04 -23.31 -3.29
CA ALA A 229 17.67 -23.66 -2.92
C ALA A 229 17.38 -25.18 -2.99
N SER A 230 18.41 -26.03 -3.11
CA SER A 230 18.25 -27.49 -3.25
C SER A 230 17.46 -28.15 -2.12
N VAL A 231 17.55 -27.61 -0.89
CA VAL A 231 16.85 -28.13 0.29
C VAL A 231 15.37 -27.70 0.35
N LEU A 232 14.96 -26.69 -0.43
CA LEU A 232 13.64 -26.07 -0.32
C LEU A 232 12.61 -26.74 -1.21
N THR A 233 12.23 -27.95 -0.82
CA THR A 233 11.32 -28.79 -1.63
C THR A 233 9.91 -28.23 -1.78
N ASN A 234 9.47 -27.30 -0.93
CA ASN A 234 8.15 -26.67 -1.01
C ASN A 234 8.17 -25.25 -1.62
N LEU A 235 9.32 -24.82 -2.15
CA LEU A 235 9.48 -23.49 -2.75
C LEU A 235 8.58 -23.33 -3.97
N LYS A 236 7.77 -22.26 -3.96
CA LYS A 236 6.81 -21.91 -5.02
C LYS A 236 7.04 -20.53 -5.62
N ARG A 237 7.66 -19.61 -4.86
CA ARG A 237 7.81 -18.21 -5.25
C ARG A 237 9.21 -17.72 -4.94
N VAL A 238 9.86 -17.13 -5.94
CA VAL A 238 11.18 -16.51 -5.80
C VAL A 238 11.18 -15.11 -6.40
N LYS A 239 11.84 -14.17 -5.73
CA LYS A 239 12.11 -12.81 -6.22
C LYS A 239 13.50 -12.38 -5.78
N GLY A 240 14.20 -11.66 -6.63
CA GLY A 240 15.48 -11.05 -6.28
C GLY A 240 16.65 -11.65 -7.01
N GLY A 241 17.71 -11.91 -6.25
CA GLY A 241 19.01 -12.39 -6.69
C GLY A 241 18.99 -13.77 -7.34
N SER A 242 20.19 -14.29 -7.60
CA SER A 242 20.36 -15.55 -8.33
C SER A 242 20.14 -16.76 -7.42
N PHE A 243 19.53 -17.81 -7.95
CA PHE A 243 19.26 -19.07 -7.25
C PHE A 243 19.98 -20.24 -7.94
N VAL A 244 20.60 -21.13 -7.17
CA VAL A 244 21.19 -22.38 -7.64
C VAL A 244 20.32 -23.55 -7.20
N ASN A 245 20.15 -24.54 -8.07
CA ASN A 245 19.42 -25.79 -7.79
C ASN A 245 17.97 -25.66 -7.25
N PRO A 246 17.17 -24.60 -7.53
CA PRO A 246 15.76 -24.68 -7.16
C PRO A 246 15.07 -25.72 -8.06
N ARG A 247 14.00 -26.32 -7.55
CA ARG A 247 13.12 -27.15 -8.38
C ARG A 247 12.28 -26.26 -9.29
N TRP A 248 12.83 -25.84 -10.43
CA TRP A 248 12.19 -24.87 -11.33
C TRP A 248 10.77 -25.23 -11.75
N SER A 249 10.48 -26.52 -11.96
CA SER A 249 9.17 -27.00 -12.44
C SER A 249 8.00 -26.83 -11.45
N GLN A 250 8.26 -26.65 -10.16
CA GLN A 250 7.23 -26.39 -9.13
C GLN A 250 7.03 -24.90 -8.82
N LEU A 251 7.87 -24.01 -9.37
CA LEU A 251 7.75 -22.58 -9.12
C LEU A 251 6.54 -22.01 -9.86
N GLU A 252 5.70 -21.30 -9.12
CA GLU A 252 4.50 -20.62 -9.62
C GLU A 252 4.78 -19.15 -9.98
N ILE A 253 5.73 -18.50 -9.29
CA ILE A 253 6.12 -17.11 -9.51
C ILE A 253 7.65 -17.00 -9.51
N ILE A 254 8.21 -16.47 -10.61
CA ILE A 254 9.64 -16.27 -10.76
C ILE A 254 9.93 -14.80 -11.06
N LYS A 255 10.71 -14.15 -10.21
CA LYS A 255 11.13 -12.75 -10.36
C LYS A 255 12.63 -12.60 -10.13
N CYS A 256 13.39 -13.43 -10.82
CA CYS A 256 14.84 -13.52 -10.74
C CYS A 256 15.39 -14.05 -12.08
N PRO A 257 16.70 -13.93 -12.33
CA PRO A 257 17.32 -14.53 -13.50
C PRO A 257 17.10 -16.05 -13.54
N LEU A 258 16.72 -16.57 -14.70
CA LEU A 258 16.66 -18.02 -14.95
C LEU A 258 18.04 -18.55 -15.34
N PRO A 259 18.37 -19.83 -15.07
CA PRO A 259 19.58 -20.45 -15.59
C PRO A 259 19.42 -20.82 -17.07
N SER A 260 20.51 -21.13 -17.77
CA SER A 260 20.49 -21.39 -19.23
C SER A 260 19.96 -22.77 -19.61
N ASP A 261 19.91 -23.70 -18.66
CA ASP A 261 19.52 -25.11 -18.82
C ASP A 261 18.05 -25.38 -18.40
N CYS A 262 17.29 -24.34 -18.11
CA CYS A 262 15.88 -24.48 -17.73
C CYS A 262 15.00 -24.67 -18.98
N HIS A 263 14.45 -25.87 -19.16
CA HIS A 263 13.60 -26.21 -20.31
C HIS A 263 12.11 -26.39 -19.98
N HIS A 264 11.74 -26.62 -18.72
CA HIS A 264 10.36 -26.89 -18.32
C HIS A 264 9.97 -26.13 -17.05
N LEU A 265 8.90 -25.34 -17.14
CA LEU A 265 8.33 -24.52 -16.07
C LEU A 265 6.83 -24.81 -15.93
N ASN A 266 6.53 -26.09 -15.63
CA ASN A 266 5.17 -26.66 -15.68
C ASN A 266 4.13 -25.94 -14.79
N SER A 267 4.56 -25.37 -13.67
CA SER A 267 3.68 -24.71 -12.69
C SER A 267 3.70 -23.18 -12.79
N LEU A 268 4.51 -22.61 -13.69
CA LEU A 268 4.75 -21.18 -13.76
C LEU A 268 3.50 -20.42 -14.21
N LYS A 269 3.06 -19.46 -13.40
CA LYS A 269 1.91 -18.60 -13.68
C LYS A 269 2.31 -17.16 -13.94
N GLU A 270 3.31 -16.67 -13.20
CA GLU A 270 3.83 -15.30 -13.28
C GLU A 270 5.35 -15.28 -13.43
N ILE A 271 5.84 -14.48 -14.37
CA ILE A 271 7.26 -14.21 -14.52
C ILE A 271 7.57 -12.72 -14.61
N GLU A 272 8.63 -12.30 -13.95
CA GLU A 272 9.25 -10.98 -14.12
C GLU A 272 10.59 -11.12 -14.85
N ILE A 273 10.71 -10.45 -16.00
CA ILE A 273 11.90 -10.43 -16.85
C ILE A 273 12.79 -9.28 -16.38
N VAL A 274 13.91 -9.61 -15.71
CA VAL A 274 14.79 -8.66 -15.02
C VAL A 274 16.03 -8.27 -15.85
N ASP A 275 16.58 -9.17 -16.69
CA ASP A 275 17.88 -9.00 -17.37
C ASP A 275 17.86 -9.27 -18.89
N ASP A 276 19.04 -9.13 -19.51
CA ASP A 276 19.33 -9.37 -20.94
C ASP A 276 18.70 -10.68 -21.46
N TYR A 277 18.04 -10.55 -22.60
CA TYR A 277 17.07 -11.46 -23.18
C TYR A 277 17.43 -12.94 -23.15
N LYS A 278 16.64 -13.71 -22.41
CA LYS A 278 16.44 -15.13 -22.68
C LYS A 278 15.14 -15.30 -23.45
N SER A 279 15.24 -15.95 -24.62
CA SER A 279 14.06 -16.47 -25.32
C SER A 279 13.40 -17.53 -24.43
N PHE A 280 12.09 -17.41 -24.24
CA PHE A 280 11.24 -18.42 -23.60
C PHE A 280 10.61 -19.38 -24.61
N LYS A 281 10.94 -19.23 -25.91
CA LYS A 281 10.39 -20.08 -26.96
C LYS A 281 10.74 -21.55 -26.80
N ASP A 282 11.91 -21.83 -26.21
CA ASP A 282 12.41 -23.19 -25.96
C ASP A 282 12.10 -23.68 -24.53
N ILE A 283 11.26 -22.95 -23.78
CA ILE A 283 10.88 -23.27 -22.40
C ILE A 283 9.38 -23.55 -22.34
N GLU A 284 9.01 -24.77 -21.93
CA GLU A 284 7.60 -25.15 -21.80
C GLU A 284 6.97 -24.48 -20.57
N CYS A 285 6.00 -23.59 -20.78
CA CYS A 285 5.35 -22.79 -19.73
C CYS A 285 3.81 -22.85 -19.88
N PRO A 286 3.16 -24.02 -19.71
CA PRO A 286 1.77 -24.22 -20.10
C PRO A 286 0.74 -23.46 -19.24
N GLN A 287 1.13 -23.02 -18.03
CA GLN A 287 0.26 -22.28 -17.10
C GLN A 287 0.56 -20.77 -17.07
N LEU A 288 1.46 -20.29 -17.93
CA LEU A 288 1.90 -18.90 -17.91
C LEU A 288 0.75 -17.99 -18.34
N THR A 289 0.35 -17.09 -17.44
CA THR A 289 -0.78 -16.17 -17.66
C THR A 289 -0.40 -14.72 -17.42
N LYS A 290 0.75 -14.46 -16.78
CA LYS A 290 1.20 -13.13 -16.39
C LYS A 290 2.68 -12.93 -16.67
N VAL A 291 2.99 -11.86 -17.41
CA VAL A 291 4.36 -11.44 -17.71
C VAL A 291 4.54 -9.99 -17.25
N ILE A 292 5.61 -9.77 -16.50
CA ILE A 292 6.09 -8.44 -16.11
C ILE A 292 7.49 -8.29 -16.72
N LYS A 293 7.78 -7.17 -17.35
CA LYS A 293 9.13 -6.79 -17.75
C LYS A 293 9.54 -5.61 -16.91
N SER A 294 10.57 -5.79 -16.09
CA SER A 294 11.15 -4.70 -15.28
C SER A 294 11.75 -3.64 -16.21
N ASP A 295 11.75 -2.40 -15.75
CA ASP A 295 12.31 -1.25 -16.47
C ASP A 295 13.80 -1.48 -16.75
N CYS A 296 14.13 -1.82 -18.00
CA CYS A 296 15.51 -1.92 -18.47
C CYS A 296 15.62 -1.10 -19.75
N PRO A 297 16.18 0.12 -19.68
CA PRO A 297 16.11 1.11 -20.75
C PRO A 297 16.95 0.77 -21.99
N THR A 298 17.75 -0.29 -21.95
CA THR A 298 18.91 -0.43 -22.86
C THR A 298 18.61 -1.14 -24.17
N LYS A 299 17.47 -1.83 -24.35
CA LYS A 299 17.15 -2.53 -25.61
C LYS A 299 15.64 -2.61 -25.84
N ASN A 300 15.18 -2.23 -27.04
CA ASN A 300 13.83 -2.55 -27.51
C ASN A 300 13.74 -4.06 -27.78
N CYS A 301 12.70 -4.75 -27.33
CA CYS A 301 12.48 -6.17 -27.62
C CYS A 301 11.02 -6.46 -27.80
N ASN A 302 10.68 -7.06 -28.93
CA ASN A 302 9.31 -7.46 -29.20
C ASN A 302 8.99 -8.72 -28.36
N ILE A 303 7.82 -8.75 -27.73
CA ILE A 303 7.38 -9.92 -26.95
C ILE A 303 7.27 -11.18 -27.82
N THR A 304 7.07 -11.01 -29.14
CA THR A 304 7.08 -12.12 -30.11
C THR A 304 8.47 -12.71 -30.32
N ASP A 305 9.54 -12.02 -29.93
CA ASP A 305 10.90 -12.57 -29.93
C ASP A 305 11.13 -13.44 -28.70
N VAL A 306 10.40 -13.17 -27.62
CA VAL A 306 10.57 -13.80 -26.31
C VAL A 306 9.69 -15.04 -26.18
N PHE A 307 8.44 -14.99 -26.64
CA PHE A 307 7.45 -16.06 -26.45
C PHE A 307 6.96 -16.65 -27.78
N THR A 308 6.46 -17.89 -27.75
CA THR A 308 5.75 -18.50 -28.87
C THR A 308 4.33 -17.94 -28.99
N GLU A 309 3.68 -18.10 -30.14
CA GLU A 309 2.28 -17.69 -30.32
C GLU A 309 1.34 -18.38 -29.34
N GLU A 310 1.56 -19.67 -29.05
CA GLU A 310 0.77 -20.42 -28.07
C GLU A 310 0.93 -19.85 -26.66
N GLN A 311 2.16 -19.53 -26.25
CA GLN A 311 2.43 -18.89 -24.97
C GLN A 311 1.74 -17.52 -24.88
N LEU A 312 1.84 -16.70 -25.93
CA LEU A 312 1.19 -15.39 -26.01
C LEU A 312 -0.34 -15.49 -25.93
N GLY A 313 -0.92 -16.50 -26.58
CA GLY A 313 -2.35 -16.77 -26.58
C GLY A 313 -2.92 -17.08 -25.19
N ASN A 314 -2.09 -17.55 -24.26
CA ASN A 314 -2.49 -17.86 -22.88
C ASN A 314 -2.33 -16.67 -21.92
N LEU A 315 -1.66 -15.59 -22.33
CA LEU A 315 -1.42 -14.44 -21.46
C LEU A 315 -2.71 -13.63 -21.22
N SER A 316 -2.92 -13.28 -19.95
CA SER A 316 -4.02 -12.44 -19.48
C SER A 316 -3.56 -11.08 -18.97
N PHE A 317 -2.28 -10.96 -18.59
CA PHE A 317 -1.67 -9.78 -18.00
C PHE A 317 -0.25 -9.57 -18.55
N ILE A 318 -0.01 -8.40 -19.13
CA ILE A 318 1.30 -8.00 -19.65
C ILE A 318 1.60 -6.60 -19.13
N LYS A 319 2.63 -6.47 -18.28
CA LYS A 319 3.14 -5.18 -17.80
C LYS A 319 4.59 -5.01 -18.26
N GLY A 320 4.92 -3.95 -18.99
CA GLY A 320 6.30 -3.68 -19.38
C GLY A 320 6.42 -2.64 -20.50
N TYR A 321 7.40 -1.75 -20.39
CA TYR A 321 7.51 -0.55 -21.21
C TYR A 321 8.16 -0.73 -22.59
N ILE A 322 8.33 -1.97 -23.03
CA ILE A 322 9.23 -2.27 -24.15
C ILE A 322 8.60 -3.23 -25.15
N VAL A 323 7.29 -3.41 -25.15
CA VAL A 323 6.66 -4.24 -26.18
C VAL A 323 6.13 -3.36 -27.31
N PRO A 324 6.87 -3.15 -28.41
CA PRO A 324 6.23 -2.82 -29.67
C PRO A 324 5.46 -4.06 -30.11
N LEU A 325 4.15 -3.93 -30.34
CA LEU A 325 3.30 -5.05 -30.74
C LEU A 325 2.94 -4.93 -32.21
N ASP A 326 3.73 -5.58 -33.05
CA ASP A 326 3.39 -5.76 -34.47
C ASP A 326 2.13 -6.64 -34.64
N SER A 327 1.75 -7.41 -33.59
CA SER A 327 0.73 -8.45 -33.65
C SER A 327 -0.19 -8.48 -32.42
N LEU A 328 -0.93 -7.39 -32.15
CA LEU A 328 -1.94 -7.33 -31.07
C LEU A 328 -2.98 -8.47 -31.13
N HIS A 329 -3.22 -9.03 -32.31
CA HIS A 329 -4.16 -10.13 -32.52
C HIS A 329 -3.76 -11.43 -31.79
N LEU A 330 -2.48 -11.62 -31.44
CA LEU A 330 -2.01 -12.80 -30.69
C LEU A 330 -2.40 -12.75 -29.20
N LEU A 331 -2.84 -11.58 -28.70
CA LEU A 331 -3.11 -11.32 -27.29
C LEU A 331 -4.60 -11.42 -26.94
N SER A 332 -5.30 -12.40 -27.52
CA SER A 332 -6.77 -12.49 -27.46
C SER A 332 -7.35 -12.60 -26.03
N GLN A 333 -6.57 -13.11 -25.07
CA GLN A 333 -6.99 -13.30 -23.67
C GLN A 333 -6.54 -12.15 -22.76
N VAL A 334 -5.74 -11.20 -23.25
CA VAL A 334 -5.17 -10.12 -22.43
C VAL A 334 -6.24 -9.14 -21.96
N THR A 335 -6.22 -8.84 -20.66
CA THR A 335 -7.12 -7.90 -20.00
C THR A 335 -6.40 -6.63 -19.52
N VAL A 336 -5.11 -6.78 -19.17
CA VAL A 336 -4.20 -5.70 -18.77
C VAL A 336 -3.02 -5.69 -19.73
N LEU A 337 -2.85 -4.58 -20.45
CA LEU A 337 -1.80 -4.41 -21.45
C LEU A 337 -1.04 -3.11 -21.21
N HIS A 338 0.24 -3.22 -20.85
CA HIS A 338 1.15 -2.09 -20.83
C HIS A 338 2.18 -2.26 -21.94
N THR A 339 2.32 -1.25 -22.80
CA THR A 339 3.04 -1.42 -24.06
C THR A 339 3.64 -0.09 -24.54
N LYS A 340 4.57 -0.15 -25.50
CA LYS A 340 5.03 1.02 -26.23
C LYS A 340 4.32 1.12 -27.57
N VAL A 341 3.86 2.30 -27.95
CA VAL A 341 3.16 2.54 -29.22
C VAL A 341 3.82 3.71 -29.95
N ASP A 342 4.21 3.50 -31.20
CA ASP A 342 4.86 4.52 -32.04
C ASP A 342 3.90 5.13 -33.08
N VAL A 343 2.58 4.97 -32.87
CA VAL A 343 1.51 5.55 -33.69
C VAL A 343 0.54 6.37 -32.84
N THR A 344 -0.19 7.29 -33.46
CA THR A 344 -1.28 8.03 -32.79
C THR A 344 -2.37 7.07 -32.34
N ILE A 345 -2.87 7.24 -31.12
CA ILE A 345 -3.98 6.45 -30.58
C ILE A 345 -5.29 7.22 -30.81
N ASP A 346 -6.28 6.52 -31.31
CA ASP A 346 -7.64 7.00 -31.53
C ASP A 346 -8.69 5.99 -31.02
N GLU A 347 -9.97 6.28 -31.24
CA GLU A 347 -11.09 5.42 -30.83
C GLU A 347 -11.14 4.05 -31.53
N LEU A 348 -10.46 3.92 -32.68
CA LEU A 348 -10.42 2.72 -33.52
C LEU A 348 -9.10 1.94 -33.36
N PHE A 349 -8.22 2.37 -32.46
CA PHE A 349 -6.95 1.71 -32.22
C PHE A 349 -7.17 0.21 -31.92
N PRO A 350 -6.48 -0.71 -32.64
CA PRO A 350 -6.85 -2.12 -32.70
C PRO A 350 -6.40 -2.91 -31.46
N LEU A 351 -7.01 -2.64 -30.30
CA LEU A 351 -6.75 -3.37 -29.07
C LEU A 351 -7.34 -4.79 -29.12
N PRO A 352 -6.72 -5.76 -28.41
CA PRO A 352 -7.37 -7.03 -28.16
C PRO A 352 -8.72 -6.81 -27.46
N PRO A 353 -9.77 -7.57 -27.82
CA PRO A 353 -11.16 -7.26 -27.45
C PRO A 353 -11.46 -7.35 -25.94
N ARG A 354 -10.56 -7.96 -25.16
CA ARG A 354 -10.70 -8.12 -23.71
C ARG A 354 -9.90 -7.12 -22.89
N VAL A 355 -9.09 -6.28 -23.53
CA VAL A 355 -8.28 -5.27 -22.84
C VAL A 355 -9.21 -4.21 -22.25
N VAL A 356 -9.16 -4.09 -20.92
CA VAL A 356 -9.92 -3.10 -20.14
C VAL A 356 -9.00 -2.14 -19.38
N ASP A 357 -7.74 -2.51 -19.19
CA ASP A 357 -6.70 -1.68 -18.60
C ASP A 357 -5.55 -1.55 -19.61
N PHE A 358 -5.32 -0.33 -20.09
CA PHE A 358 -4.35 -0.05 -21.13
C PHE A 358 -3.40 1.06 -20.70
N ALA A 359 -2.12 0.72 -20.56
CA ALA A 359 -1.07 1.69 -20.32
C ALA A 359 -0.15 1.78 -21.54
N VAL A 360 0.15 3.00 -21.97
CA VAL A 360 0.98 3.25 -23.13
C VAL A 360 2.13 4.19 -22.82
N ILE A 361 3.31 3.83 -23.31
CA ILE A 361 4.40 4.77 -23.55
C ILE A 361 4.42 5.15 -25.02
N SER A 362 4.38 6.44 -25.33
CA SER A 362 4.40 6.92 -26.71
C SER A 362 5.00 8.33 -26.83
N SER A 363 5.58 8.65 -27.98
CA SER A 363 5.89 10.03 -28.36
C SER A 363 4.76 10.67 -29.19
N GLN A 364 3.74 9.90 -29.54
CA GLN A 364 2.63 10.32 -30.39
C GLN A 364 1.47 10.86 -29.57
N SER A 365 0.67 11.74 -30.18
CA SER A 365 -0.55 12.27 -29.57
C SER A 365 -1.63 11.21 -29.42
N VAL A 366 -2.57 11.46 -28.51
CA VAL A 366 -3.79 10.67 -28.32
C VAL A 366 -4.96 11.55 -28.70
N VAL A 367 -5.72 11.19 -29.72
CA VAL A 367 -6.90 11.96 -30.16
C VAL A 367 -8.23 11.36 -29.65
N GLY A 368 -8.17 10.13 -29.13
CA GLY A 368 -9.27 9.41 -28.52
C GLY A 368 -8.77 8.07 -28.00
N ILE A 369 -9.65 7.31 -27.34
CA ILE A 369 -9.32 5.98 -26.83
C ILE A 369 -10.44 4.97 -27.12
N PRO A 370 -10.14 3.67 -27.27
CA PRO A 370 -11.17 2.66 -27.47
C PRO A 370 -12.18 2.58 -26.33
N SER A 371 -13.47 2.51 -26.66
CA SER A 371 -14.59 2.58 -25.70
C SER A 371 -14.65 1.43 -24.69
N GLN A 372 -13.97 0.32 -24.95
CA GLN A 372 -13.89 -0.86 -24.07
C GLN A 372 -13.08 -0.62 -22.79
N LEU A 373 -12.24 0.43 -22.75
CA LEU A 373 -11.33 0.69 -21.65
C LEU A 373 -12.06 1.19 -20.39
N LYS A 374 -11.60 0.72 -19.23
CA LYS A 374 -12.02 1.18 -17.89
C LYS A 374 -10.91 1.94 -17.17
N SER A 375 -9.66 1.66 -17.54
CA SER A 375 -8.45 2.29 -17.02
C SER A 375 -7.54 2.63 -18.21
N PHE A 376 -7.00 3.85 -18.22
CA PHE A 376 -6.09 4.30 -19.27
C PHE A 376 -4.90 5.04 -18.65
N LYS A 377 -3.69 4.67 -19.06
CA LYS A 377 -2.46 5.35 -18.65
C LYS A 377 -1.64 5.77 -19.86
N TYR A 378 -1.16 7.00 -19.85
CA TYR A 378 -0.28 7.55 -20.88
C TYR A 378 0.97 8.15 -20.26
N THR A 379 2.13 7.78 -20.78
CA THR A 379 3.42 8.36 -20.42
C THR A 379 4.18 8.74 -21.69
N TYR A 380 4.56 10.01 -21.81
CA TYR A 380 5.34 10.44 -22.98
C TYR A 380 6.75 9.86 -22.97
N SER A 381 7.26 9.49 -24.15
CA SER A 381 8.52 8.77 -24.32
C SER A 381 9.65 9.58 -24.98
N GLY A 382 9.51 10.90 -25.12
CA GLY A 382 10.54 11.74 -25.76
C GLY A 382 11.83 11.78 -24.95
N VAL A 383 12.95 11.99 -25.66
CA VAL A 383 14.30 11.79 -25.11
C VAL A 383 14.80 13.03 -24.36
N SER A 384 14.17 14.19 -24.59
CA SER A 384 14.53 15.42 -23.91
C SER A 384 13.30 16.12 -23.35
N GLU A 385 13.45 16.78 -22.19
CA GLU A 385 12.41 17.64 -21.62
C GLU A 385 12.10 18.86 -22.51
N ASP A 386 13.01 19.20 -23.44
CA ASP A 386 12.85 20.27 -24.42
C ASP A 386 12.11 19.83 -25.70
N GLU A 387 11.91 18.53 -25.91
CA GLU A 387 11.20 18.01 -27.08
C GLU A 387 9.70 18.26 -26.96
N ALA A 388 9.07 18.43 -28.13
CA ALA A 388 7.65 18.71 -28.23
C ALA A 388 6.81 17.60 -27.56
N SER A 389 6.35 17.85 -26.33
CA SER A 389 5.35 17.04 -25.62
C SER A 389 4.10 16.79 -26.47
N ALA A 390 3.49 15.62 -26.30
CA ALA A 390 2.32 15.20 -27.06
C ALA A 390 1.03 15.83 -26.52
N ASP A 391 0.02 15.99 -27.38
CA ASP A 391 -1.33 16.38 -26.97
C ASP A 391 -2.16 15.12 -26.70
N VAL A 392 -2.95 15.13 -25.62
CA VAL A 392 -3.76 13.98 -25.19
C VAL A 392 -5.21 14.37 -24.99
N GLN A 393 -6.09 13.70 -25.70
CA GLN A 393 -7.54 13.81 -25.62
C GLN A 393 -8.15 12.46 -25.22
N ILE A 394 -8.86 12.44 -24.09
CA ILE A 394 -9.52 11.28 -23.53
C ILE A 394 -11.00 11.61 -23.34
N VAL A 395 -11.81 11.14 -24.29
CA VAL A 395 -13.28 11.25 -24.21
C VAL A 395 -13.84 9.84 -24.07
N SER A 396 -14.46 9.53 -22.93
CA SER A 396 -14.96 8.17 -22.68
C SER A 396 -16.09 8.12 -21.67
N THR A 397 -17.10 7.30 -21.97
CA THR A 397 -18.23 7.06 -21.06
C THR A 397 -18.00 5.88 -20.11
N SER A 398 -16.93 5.12 -20.29
CA SER A 398 -16.62 3.88 -19.56
C SER A 398 -15.41 3.99 -18.63
N VAL A 399 -14.47 4.90 -18.93
CA VAL A 399 -13.25 5.06 -18.15
C VAL A 399 -13.53 5.61 -16.75
N SER A 400 -12.92 4.96 -15.77
CA SER A 400 -13.04 5.26 -14.35
C SER A 400 -11.71 5.65 -13.69
N LYS A 401 -10.59 5.36 -14.36
CA LYS A 401 -9.22 5.67 -13.91
C LYS A 401 -8.37 6.20 -15.07
N VAL A 402 -7.67 7.31 -14.84
CA VAL A 402 -6.75 7.92 -15.82
C VAL A 402 -5.45 8.32 -15.14
N ASP A 403 -4.31 7.93 -15.73
CA ASP A 403 -2.95 8.37 -15.33
C ASP A 403 -2.24 8.99 -16.54
N VAL A 404 -1.89 10.27 -16.48
CA VAL A 404 -1.24 10.99 -17.58
C VAL A 404 0.04 11.64 -17.08
N THR A 405 1.15 11.32 -17.73
CA THR A 405 2.48 11.83 -17.40
C THR A 405 3.15 12.47 -18.64
N HIS A 406 3.75 13.66 -18.48
CA HIS A 406 4.56 14.36 -19.49
C HIS A 406 3.77 14.76 -20.77
N VAL A 407 2.70 15.55 -20.62
CA VAL A 407 1.81 15.94 -21.73
C VAL A 407 1.74 17.46 -21.87
N ARG A 408 1.66 17.97 -23.12
CA ARG A 408 1.49 19.40 -23.35
C ARG A 408 0.09 19.86 -23.02
N ASN A 409 -0.87 19.41 -23.81
CA ASN A 409 -2.27 19.80 -23.71
C ASN A 409 -3.10 18.57 -23.37
N LEU A 410 -3.91 18.70 -22.32
CA LEU A 410 -4.79 17.63 -21.87
C LEU A 410 -6.27 18.04 -22.00
N ILE A 411 -7.05 17.18 -22.65
CA ILE A 411 -8.51 17.25 -22.71
C ILE A 411 -9.07 15.96 -22.13
N ILE A 412 -9.83 16.06 -21.04
CA ILE A 412 -10.54 14.93 -20.43
C ILE A 412 -12.04 15.25 -20.40
N ASP A 413 -12.83 14.30 -20.87
CA ASP A 413 -14.30 14.31 -20.82
C ASP A 413 -14.76 12.88 -20.50
N CYS A 414 -14.84 12.60 -19.20
CA CYS A 414 -15.03 11.26 -18.69
C CYS A 414 -16.02 11.28 -17.51
N PRO A 415 -17.35 11.20 -17.76
CA PRO A 415 -18.35 11.32 -16.71
C PRO A 415 -18.27 10.24 -15.64
N ARG A 416 -17.62 9.09 -15.89
CA ARG A 416 -17.41 8.01 -14.92
C ARG A 416 -16.05 8.03 -14.24
N LEU A 417 -15.21 9.03 -14.52
CA LEU A 417 -13.89 9.14 -13.92
C LEU A 417 -13.99 9.33 -12.41
N THR A 418 -13.32 8.44 -11.66
CA THR A 418 -13.27 8.48 -10.19
C THR A 418 -11.86 8.67 -9.66
N ASP A 419 -10.84 8.34 -10.45
CA ASP A 419 -9.43 8.40 -10.08
C ASP A 419 -8.62 9.05 -11.21
N LEU A 420 -7.95 10.16 -10.92
CA LEU A 420 -7.17 10.92 -11.89
C LEU A 420 -5.77 11.23 -11.33
N LYS A 421 -4.74 10.86 -12.09
CA LYS A 421 -3.35 11.17 -11.82
C LYS A 421 -2.75 11.99 -12.96
N LEU A 422 -2.25 13.18 -12.65
CA LEU A 422 -1.64 14.12 -13.59
C LEU A 422 -0.22 14.47 -13.14
N LEU A 423 0.78 14.15 -13.95
CA LEU A 423 2.19 14.41 -13.66
C LEU A 423 2.84 15.14 -14.83
N LYS A 424 3.50 16.28 -14.56
CA LYS A 424 4.20 17.07 -15.58
C LYS A 424 3.29 17.33 -16.81
N VAL A 425 2.13 17.94 -16.57
CA VAL A 425 1.16 18.30 -17.62
C VAL A 425 1.19 19.81 -17.77
N ASP A 426 1.61 20.32 -18.93
CA ASP A 426 1.85 21.76 -19.12
C ASP A 426 0.55 22.57 -19.06
N SER A 427 -0.52 22.05 -19.66
CA SER A 427 -1.81 22.73 -19.78
C SER A 427 -2.99 21.75 -19.78
N VAL A 428 -3.99 22.01 -18.94
CA VAL A 428 -5.28 21.32 -18.96
C VAL A 428 -6.29 22.21 -19.67
N VAL A 429 -6.52 21.91 -20.95
CA VAL A 429 -7.42 22.69 -21.80
C VAL A 429 -8.88 22.50 -21.38
N ARG A 430 -9.25 21.27 -21.01
CA ARG A 430 -10.59 20.92 -20.53
C ARG A 430 -10.53 19.69 -19.63
N LEU A 431 -11.23 19.75 -18.49
CA LEU A 431 -11.37 18.62 -17.58
C LEU A 431 -12.82 18.52 -17.08
N ASP A 432 -13.58 17.62 -17.69
CA ASP A 432 -14.95 17.30 -17.28
C ASP A 432 -14.99 15.90 -16.65
N ALA A 433 -15.07 15.89 -15.32
CA ALA A 433 -15.02 14.69 -14.48
C ALA A 433 -15.90 14.86 -13.21
N PRO A 434 -17.23 14.95 -13.35
CA PRO A 434 -18.14 15.31 -12.25
C PRO A 434 -18.16 14.28 -11.10
N ASN A 435 -17.70 13.06 -11.36
CA ASN A 435 -17.65 11.97 -10.39
C ASN A 435 -16.26 11.72 -9.79
N LEU A 436 -15.32 12.65 -9.97
CA LEU A 436 -13.95 12.49 -9.48
C LEU A 436 -13.92 12.40 -7.95
N VAL A 437 -13.28 11.35 -7.43
CA VAL A 437 -13.14 11.08 -5.99
C VAL A 437 -11.69 11.22 -5.53
N LYS A 438 -10.73 10.81 -6.37
CA LYS A 438 -9.29 10.89 -6.10
C LYS A 438 -8.61 11.73 -7.18
N LEU A 439 -7.87 12.75 -6.76
CA LEU A 439 -7.05 13.57 -7.63
C LEU A 439 -5.62 13.61 -7.12
N PHE A 440 -4.69 13.14 -7.95
CA PHE A 440 -3.26 13.33 -7.78
C PHE A 440 -2.76 14.27 -8.88
N MET A 441 -2.08 15.35 -8.50
CA MET A 441 -1.61 16.37 -9.44
C MET A 441 -0.19 16.83 -9.09
N GLY A 442 0.66 16.89 -10.11
CA GLY A 442 2.02 17.42 -10.04
C GLY A 442 2.08 18.90 -10.43
N LEU A 443 2.93 19.19 -11.42
CA LEU A 443 3.17 20.54 -11.98
C LEU A 443 2.04 20.98 -12.94
N VAL A 444 0.78 21.00 -12.48
CA VAL A 444 -0.37 21.35 -13.32
C VAL A 444 -1.39 22.18 -12.56
N ASP A 445 -2.01 23.15 -13.24
CA ASP A 445 -3.13 23.91 -12.67
C ASP A 445 -4.48 23.27 -13.04
N VAL A 446 -5.30 23.10 -12.00
CA VAL A 446 -6.60 22.45 -12.03
C VAL A 446 -7.46 23.12 -10.94
N PRO A 447 -8.64 23.67 -11.27
CA PRO A 447 -9.55 24.27 -10.31
C PRO A 447 -10.28 23.18 -9.50
N VAL A 448 -9.72 22.81 -8.35
CA VAL A 448 -10.18 21.69 -7.51
C VAL A 448 -11.59 21.89 -6.95
N GLU A 449 -12.06 23.13 -6.85
CA GLU A 449 -13.41 23.50 -6.42
C GLU A 449 -14.50 23.00 -7.36
N THR A 450 -14.15 22.61 -8.59
CA THR A 450 -15.10 22.09 -9.59
C THR A 450 -15.50 20.63 -9.35
N PHE A 451 -14.90 19.93 -8.39
CA PHE A 451 -15.14 18.51 -8.13
C PHE A 451 -15.93 18.27 -6.83
N PRO A 452 -17.28 18.25 -6.86
CA PRO A 452 -18.12 18.16 -5.66
C PRO A 452 -18.00 16.82 -4.91
N ARG A 453 -17.42 15.79 -5.53
CA ARG A 453 -17.27 14.45 -4.95
C ARG A 453 -15.83 14.12 -4.53
N LEU A 454 -14.91 15.09 -4.67
CA LEU A 454 -13.51 14.88 -4.34
C LEU A 454 -13.37 14.54 -2.86
N GLY A 455 -12.76 13.39 -2.54
CA GLY A 455 -12.50 12.96 -1.18
C GLY A 455 -11.01 12.90 -0.84
N TYR A 456 -10.15 12.75 -1.86
CA TYR A 456 -8.71 12.60 -1.70
C TYR A 456 -8.00 13.54 -2.68
N LEU A 457 -7.16 14.42 -2.15
CA LEU A 457 -6.39 15.38 -2.93
C LEU A 457 -4.91 15.25 -2.61
N ASP A 458 -4.09 15.08 -3.63
CA ASP A 458 -2.64 14.97 -3.51
C ASP A 458 -1.97 15.91 -4.50
N ILE A 459 -1.24 16.89 -3.99
CA ILE A 459 -0.57 17.94 -4.75
C ILE A 459 0.94 17.82 -4.52
N LEU A 460 1.67 17.54 -5.58
CA LEU A 460 3.12 17.47 -5.59
C LEU A 460 3.70 18.66 -6.36
N GLY A 461 4.55 19.44 -5.71
CA GLY A 461 5.24 20.58 -6.29
C GLY A 461 6.75 20.48 -6.22
N VAL A 462 7.38 21.39 -6.96
CA VAL A 462 8.80 21.70 -6.83
C VAL A 462 8.90 23.16 -6.38
N PRO A 463 9.45 23.45 -5.18
CA PRO A 463 9.33 24.78 -4.55
C PRO A 463 9.87 25.95 -5.38
N GLU A 464 10.76 25.69 -6.33
CA GLU A 464 11.54 26.71 -7.04
C GLU A 464 11.01 27.05 -8.44
N CYS A 465 10.00 26.32 -8.94
CA CYS A 465 9.67 26.36 -10.37
C CYS A 465 8.25 26.81 -10.72
N GLU A 466 7.43 27.27 -9.76
CA GLU A 466 5.98 27.30 -9.99
C GLU A 466 5.26 28.60 -9.58
N PRO A 467 4.24 29.01 -10.35
CA PRO A 467 3.39 30.12 -9.99
C PRO A 467 2.59 29.81 -8.71
N VAL A 468 2.30 30.87 -7.95
CA VAL A 468 1.44 30.83 -6.76
C VAL A 468 0.08 30.22 -7.13
N LYS A 469 -0.34 29.16 -6.43
CA LYS A 469 -1.62 28.48 -6.70
C LYS A 469 -2.57 28.51 -5.51
N ASP A 470 -3.79 28.96 -5.74
CA ASP A 470 -4.87 28.85 -4.77
C ASP A 470 -5.33 27.38 -4.62
N VAL A 471 -5.56 26.96 -3.39
CA VAL A 471 -6.12 25.63 -3.07
C VAL A 471 -7.35 25.85 -2.18
N ILE A 472 -8.50 25.97 -2.84
CA ILE A 472 -9.79 26.25 -2.20
C ILE A 472 -10.70 25.05 -2.44
N VAL A 473 -11.09 24.37 -1.37
CA VAL A 473 -12.00 23.22 -1.45
C VAL A 473 -13.26 23.54 -0.66
N GLY A 474 -14.39 23.67 -1.36
CA GLY A 474 -15.67 24.10 -0.79
C GLY A 474 -16.38 23.07 0.10
N HIS A 475 -15.79 21.90 0.29
CA HIS A 475 -16.36 20.78 1.06
C HIS A 475 -15.27 20.03 1.85
N HIS A 476 -15.69 19.14 2.74
CA HIS A 476 -14.79 18.37 3.59
C HIS A 476 -14.20 17.16 2.85
N LEU A 477 -12.87 17.04 2.85
CA LEU A 477 -12.11 15.93 2.30
C LEU A 477 -11.87 14.83 3.35
N LYS A 478 -11.59 13.62 2.91
CA LYS A 478 -11.03 12.58 3.79
C LYS A 478 -9.53 12.79 3.98
N PHE A 479 -8.82 13.11 2.89
CA PHE A 479 -7.37 13.28 2.93
C PHE A 479 -6.92 14.39 1.99
N VAL A 480 -5.98 15.19 2.47
CA VAL A 480 -5.26 16.16 1.66
C VAL A 480 -3.76 16.06 1.92
N ARG A 481 -2.97 16.02 0.85
CA ARG A 481 -1.52 16.11 0.89
C ARG A 481 -1.05 17.22 -0.04
N VAL A 482 -0.20 18.10 0.48
CA VAL A 482 0.44 19.16 -0.29
C VAL A 482 1.92 19.16 0.02
N LEU A 483 2.74 18.90 -1.01
CA LEU A 483 4.19 18.77 -0.90
C LEU A 483 4.86 19.81 -1.79
N GLY A 484 5.83 20.57 -1.27
CA GLY A 484 6.79 21.30 -2.09
C GLY A 484 6.22 22.39 -2.99
N LYS A 485 5.09 23.04 -2.63
CA LYS A 485 4.45 24.09 -3.44
C LYS A 485 4.55 25.47 -2.81
N THR A 486 4.57 26.51 -3.65
CA THR A 486 4.21 27.87 -3.24
C THR A 486 2.71 28.07 -3.44
N LEU A 487 1.99 28.27 -2.35
CA LEU A 487 0.54 28.33 -2.30
C LEU A 487 0.04 29.77 -2.15
N GLY A 488 -1.03 30.05 -2.87
CA GLY A 488 -1.85 31.25 -2.80
C GLY A 488 -2.71 31.27 -1.55
N LYS A 489 -3.99 31.54 -1.78
CA LYS A 489 -5.05 31.34 -0.81
C LYS A 489 -5.28 29.84 -0.60
N VAL A 490 -5.26 29.42 0.67
CA VAL A 490 -5.52 28.04 1.07
C VAL A 490 -6.73 28.01 2.00
N ASP A 491 -7.77 27.29 1.60
CA ASP A 491 -8.98 27.04 2.38
C ASP A 491 -9.38 25.57 2.22
N ILE A 492 -9.00 24.74 3.20
CA ILE A 492 -9.12 23.29 3.15
C ILE A 492 -9.74 22.76 4.44
N SER A 493 -10.69 21.84 4.30
CA SER A 493 -11.26 21.07 5.40
C SER A 493 -11.06 19.59 5.13
N ALA A 494 -10.43 18.83 6.04
CA ALA A 494 -10.15 17.40 5.82
C ALA A 494 -10.13 16.58 7.13
N ASP A 495 -10.36 15.26 7.08
CA ASP A 495 -10.09 14.41 8.26
C ASP A 495 -8.58 14.38 8.56
N CYS A 496 -7.75 14.19 7.54
CA CYS A 496 -6.30 14.21 7.64
C CYS A 496 -5.68 15.17 6.61
N ALA A 497 -4.81 16.06 7.08
CA ALA A 497 -4.07 17.00 6.26
C ALA A 497 -2.57 16.86 6.50
N LEU A 498 -1.80 16.63 5.43
CA LEU A 498 -0.35 16.66 5.43
C LEU A 498 0.14 17.82 4.57
N ILE A 499 0.83 18.76 5.21
CA ILE A 499 1.49 19.88 4.53
C ILE A 499 2.98 19.74 4.77
N GLN A 500 3.76 19.67 3.71
CA GLN A 500 5.21 19.50 3.84
C GLN A 500 5.97 20.37 2.84
N SER A 501 7.01 21.03 3.34
CA SER A 501 7.90 21.88 2.54
C SER A 501 7.17 22.91 1.65
N CYS A 502 6.04 23.46 2.11
CA CYS A 502 5.23 24.44 1.38
C CYS A 502 5.55 25.88 1.81
N ARG A 503 5.39 26.83 0.88
CA ARG A 503 5.46 28.29 1.13
C ARG A 503 4.10 28.92 0.91
N PHE A 504 3.74 29.94 1.69
CA PHE A 504 2.46 30.65 1.54
C PHE A 504 2.70 32.09 1.13
N SER A 505 2.01 32.52 0.09
CA SER A 505 2.38 33.71 -0.70
C SER A 505 1.91 35.05 -0.17
N ASP A 506 1.10 35.13 0.90
CA ASP A 506 0.84 36.36 1.72
C ASP A 506 -0.37 36.19 2.67
N GLU A 507 -1.29 35.25 2.39
CA GLU A 507 -2.44 34.97 3.25
C GLU A 507 -2.18 33.83 4.24
N THR A 508 -2.67 33.99 5.49
CA THR A 508 -2.64 32.89 6.46
C THR A 508 -3.53 31.75 5.99
N PRO A 509 -3.02 30.51 5.84
CA PRO A 509 -3.82 29.39 5.36
C PRO A 509 -4.93 29.05 6.36
N ARG A 510 -6.12 28.74 5.83
CA ARG A 510 -7.25 28.21 6.59
C ARG A 510 -7.33 26.71 6.38
N ILE A 511 -6.78 25.96 7.32
CA ILE A 511 -6.81 24.50 7.29
C ILE A 511 -7.61 24.04 8.50
N SER A 512 -8.65 23.24 8.29
CA SER A 512 -9.41 22.60 9.36
C SER A 512 -9.27 21.10 9.22
N SER A 513 -8.53 20.45 10.12
CA SER A 513 -8.42 19.00 10.11
C SER A 513 -8.46 18.36 11.49
N ARG A 514 -8.84 17.08 11.53
CA ARG A 514 -8.76 16.28 12.77
C ARG A 514 -7.32 15.90 13.05
N ILE A 515 -6.58 15.52 12.01
CA ILE A 515 -5.15 15.24 12.05
C ILE A 515 -4.46 16.25 11.13
N LEU A 516 -3.53 17.02 11.69
CA LEU A 516 -2.68 17.94 10.94
C LEU A 516 -1.22 17.55 11.13
N LEU A 517 -0.60 17.10 10.05
CA LEU A 517 0.81 16.77 9.98
C LEU A 517 1.51 17.89 9.22
N ILE A 518 2.47 18.53 9.88
CA ILE A 518 3.31 19.57 9.26
C ILE A 518 4.75 19.11 9.38
N ASN A 519 5.33 18.75 8.24
CA ASN A 519 6.73 18.36 8.15
C ASN A 519 7.50 19.50 7.49
N ASP A 520 8.46 20.05 8.23
CA ASP A 520 9.24 21.27 7.94
C ASP A 520 8.58 22.59 8.39
N ILE A 521 9.44 23.60 8.56
CA ILE A 521 9.06 24.97 8.88
C ILE A 521 8.24 25.51 7.71
N LEU A 522 7.03 25.99 7.98
CA LEU A 522 6.24 26.73 6.99
C LEU A 522 6.86 28.10 6.83
N TYR A 523 7.06 28.54 5.60
CA TYR A 523 7.59 29.87 5.30
C TYR A 523 6.52 30.73 4.64
N ASP A 524 6.50 32.02 4.96
CA ASP A 524 5.74 33.01 4.19
C ASP A 524 6.49 33.40 2.89
N ALA A 525 5.93 34.37 2.16
CA ALA A 525 6.47 34.85 0.89
C ALA A 525 7.88 35.45 1.04
N ASP A 526 8.16 36.03 2.21
CA ASP A 526 9.44 36.67 2.54
C ASP A 526 10.48 35.67 3.07
N GLY A 527 10.09 34.39 3.22
CA GLY A 527 10.94 33.33 3.74
C GLY A 527 11.07 33.34 5.27
N GLU A 528 10.20 34.06 5.99
CA GLU A 528 10.11 33.99 7.44
C GLU A 528 9.25 32.79 7.88
N SER A 529 9.60 32.20 9.03
CA SER A 529 8.86 31.06 9.56
C SER A 529 7.46 31.48 10.05
N ILE A 530 6.40 30.88 9.51
CA ILE A 530 5.03 31.12 9.95
C ILE A 530 4.82 30.47 11.33
N LYS A 531 4.46 31.28 12.33
CA LYS A 531 4.01 30.77 13.63
C LYS A 531 2.62 30.17 13.50
N ILE A 532 2.51 28.85 13.63
CA ILE A 532 1.22 28.16 13.63
C ILE A 532 0.47 28.52 14.92
N PRO A 533 -0.80 28.95 14.88
CA PRO A 533 -1.56 29.34 16.06
C PRO A 533 -1.67 28.20 17.09
N ASN A 534 -1.53 28.53 18.37
CA ASN A 534 -1.49 27.61 19.53
C ASN A 534 -2.73 26.72 19.76
N HIS A 535 -3.74 26.76 18.88
CA HIS A 535 -5.00 26.01 19.03
C HIS A 535 -5.10 24.77 18.13
N MET A 536 -4.08 24.46 17.33
CA MET A 536 -3.93 23.18 16.64
C MET A 536 -2.93 22.30 17.40
N GLU A 537 -3.26 21.04 17.65
CA GLU A 537 -2.25 20.03 18.00
C GLU A 537 -1.39 19.79 16.76
N VAL A 538 -0.37 20.62 16.58
CA VAL A 538 0.66 20.43 15.57
C VAL A 538 1.54 19.29 16.05
N LEU A 539 1.41 18.12 15.41
CA LEU A 539 2.43 17.09 15.51
C LEU A 539 3.63 17.55 14.68
N MET A 540 4.53 18.32 15.30
CA MET A 540 5.86 18.55 14.75
C MET A 540 6.64 17.23 14.87
N SER A 541 6.48 16.34 13.90
CA SER A 541 7.44 15.25 13.74
C SER A 541 8.74 15.85 13.27
N GLY A 542 9.76 15.78 14.14
CA GLY A 542 11.14 16.03 13.74
C GLY A 542 11.49 15.22 12.49
N GLN A 543 12.42 15.73 11.70
CA GLN A 543 12.84 15.15 10.43
C GLN A 543 13.02 13.62 10.52
N TRP A 544 12.72 12.92 9.42
CA TRP A 544 12.97 11.49 9.16
C TRP A 544 11.85 10.50 9.52
N TRP A 545 10.66 10.66 8.91
CA TRP A 545 9.55 9.69 8.95
C TRP A 545 8.95 9.39 7.54
N LYS A 546 9.77 9.43 6.49
CA LYS A 546 9.27 9.54 5.10
C LYS A 546 8.51 8.33 4.52
N GLY A 547 8.64 7.11 5.05
CA GLY A 547 8.07 5.92 4.41
C GLY A 547 6.76 5.36 4.98
N ASN A 548 6.56 5.43 6.30
CA ASN A 548 5.59 4.54 6.97
C ASN A 548 4.32 5.20 7.52
N LEU A 549 4.26 6.53 7.68
CA LEU A 549 3.02 7.18 8.16
C LEU A 549 1.86 7.00 7.16
N TYR A 550 2.14 7.06 5.86
CA TYR A 550 1.10 7.10 4.82
C TYR A 550 0.16 5.88 4.82
N LYS A 551 0.72 4.67 4.89
CA LYS A 551 -0.08 3.43 4.96
C LYS A 551 -0.86 3.29 6.26
N ASP A 552 -0.37 3.89 7.34
CA ASP A 552 -1.02 3.80 8.64
C ASP A 552 -2.27 4.68 8.71
N TYR A 553 -2.23 5.91 8.18
CA TYR A 553 -3.34 6.87 8.29
C TYR A 553 -4.32 6.86 7.10
N CYS A 554 -3.95 6.26 5.96
CA CYS A 554 -4.79 6.18 4.75
C CYS A 554 -4.64 4.81 4.05
N PRO A 555 -5.18 3.72 4.62
CA PRO A 555 -5.02 2.37 4.06
C PRO A 555 -5.64 2.20 2.65
N ASP A 556 -6.66 3.02 2.30
CA ASP A 556 -7.28 3.04 0.97
C ASP A 556 -6.44 3.79 -0.10
N PHE A 557 -5.29 4.32 0.30
CA PHE A 557 -4.39 5.10 -0.55
C PHE A 557 -3.06 4.35 -0.69
N GLU A 558 -3.01 3.40 -1.61
CA GLU A 558 -1.73 2.84 -2.07
C GLU A 558 -1.00 3.90 -2.91
N ILE A 559 0.09 4.42 -2.37
CA ILE A 559 1.08 5.16 -3.16
C ILE A 559 1.85 4.09 -3.93
N ASP A 560 1.67 4.05 -5.25
CA ASP A 560 2.60 3.34 -6.14
C ASP A 560 3.97 4.02 -6.02
N HIS A 561 4.85 3.48 -5.18
CA HIS A 561 6.23 3.94 -5.01
C HIS A 561 7.11 3.65 -6.24
N GLU A 562 6.54 3.16 -7.36
CA GLU A 562 7.26 2.98 -8.63
C GLU A 562 7.79 4.32 -9.22
N GLY A 563 7.45 5.48 -8.63
CA GLY A 563 7.89 6.81 -9.07
C GLY A 563 8.96 7.51 -8.23
N GLU A 564 9.50 6.92 -7.15
CA GLU A 564 10.45 7.61 -6.24
C GLU A 564 11.93 7.58 -6.67
N ASN A 565 12.23 7.17 -7.90
CA ASN A 565 13.58 7.27 -8.49
C ASN A 565 13.66 8.38 -9.55
N PHE A 566 13.21 9.59 -9.22
CA PHE A 566 13.43 10.80 -10.04
C PHE A 566 13.93 11.96 -9.19
#